data_AF-A0A1X4I429-F1
#
_entry.id   AF-A0A1X4I429-F1
#
_cell.length_a   1.000
_cell.length_b   1.000
_cell.length_c   1.000
_cell.angle_alpha   90.00
_cell.angle_beta   90.00
_cell.angle_gamma   90.00
#
_symmetry.space_group_name_H-M   'P 1'
#
loop_
_entity.id
_entity.type
_entity.pdbx_description
1 polymer ?
#
loop_
_entity_poly.entity_id
_entity_poly.type
_entity_poly.pdbx_seq_one_letter_code
_entity_poly.pdbx_strand_id
1 'polypeptide(L)'
;MTSLSQLFGPTLGQTLTTSLETLNRAAAELRALTTEHQAALAELRDQVANDRDLSEEGRANRLRERTTALSEQAMIRLRVLRGRVRAAEDEVTRIVEAAWPEPTPGVEGMLGRQAAWARSRSLLESGVAVGQMIQETTDLETLFALRDELPTWVRAHGGDGKTVDQVRARIEQHTARLASEGGPVDLTAKYEARAAMAGLAPLLDHAETVLSGQRPAETGLSVAVAAQMARQEAQISQGPIIGPDGDAF
;
A
#
# COMPACT_ATOMS: atom_id res chain seq x y z
N MET A 1 -3.34 23.43 11.00
CA MET A 1 -3.68 22.16 10.34
C MET A 1 -4.96 22.40 9.55
N THR A 2 -4.89 22.39 8.22
CA THR A 2 -6.06 22.48 7.34
C THR A 2 -6.78 21.14 7.36
N SER A 3 -8.10 21.12 7.53
CA SER A 3 -8.88 19.87 7.56
C SER A 3 -9.01 19.27 6.16
N LEU A 4 -8.97 17.94 6.01
CA LEU A 4 -9.21 17.26 4.72
C LEU A 4 -10.55 17.66 4.07
N SER A 5 -11.56 17.99 4.88
CA SER A 5 -12.85 18.50 4.41
C SER A 5 -12.75 19.91 3.81
N GLN A 6 -11.75 20.70 4.20
CA GLN A 6 -11.46 22.01 3.60
C GLN A 6 -10.67 21.87 2.29
N LEU A 7 -9.95 20.76 2.09
CA LEU A 7 -9.11 20.50 0.92
C LEU A 7 -9.89 19.86 -0.24
N PHE A 8 -10.78 18.91 0.05
CA PHE A 8 -11.49 18.12 -0.97
C PHE A 8 -13.01 18.35 -0.99
N GLY A 9 -13.50 19.28 -0.17
CA GLY A 9 -14.93 19.43 0.12
C GLY A 9 -15.44 18.38 1.15
N PRO A 10 -16.65 18.57 1.70
CA PRO A 10 -17.12 17.82 2.86
C PRO A 10 -17.27 16.31 2.60
N THR A 11 -17.84 15.94 1.45
CA THR A 11 -18.11 14.53 1.12
C THR A 11 -16.83 13.75 0.84
N LEU A 12 -15.95 14.27 -0.02
CA LEU A 12 -14.70 13.59 -0.35
C LEU A 12 -13.74 13.56 0.85
N GLY A 13 -13.69 14.63 1.65
CA GLY A 13 -12.91 14.66 2.89
C GLY A 13 -13.38 13.62 3.93
N GLN A 14 -14.68 13.39 4.06
CA GLN A 14 -15.22 12.34 4.93
C GLN A 14 -14.91 10.93 4.42
N THR A 15 -15.05 10.70 3.11
CA THR A 15 -14.71 9.40 2.50
C THR A 15 -13.21 9.08 2.64
N LEU A 16 -12.36 10.07 2.43
CA LEU A 16 -10.91 9.95 2.62
C LEU A 16 -10.56 9.60 4.09
N THR A 17 -11.14 10.33 5.04
CA THR A 17 -10.95 10.08 6.48
C THR A 17 -11.39 8.66 6.85
N THR A 18 -12.57 8.23 6.39
CA THR A 18 -13.11 6.89 6.66
C THR A 18 -12.22 5.77 6.08
N SER A 19 -11.65 6.01 4.89
CA SER A 19 -10.76 5.05 4.23
C SER A 19 -9.43 4.93 4.99
N LEU A 20 -8.83 6.05 5.39
CA LEU A 20 -7.63 6.06 6.22
C LEU A 20 -7.86 5.41 7.59
N GLU A 21 -9.01 5.67 8.23
CA GLU A 21 -9.39 4.99 9.47
C GLU A 21 -9.51 3.47 9.28
N THR A 22 -10.08 3.02 8.16
CA THR A 22 -10.20 1.60 7.83
C THR A 22 -8.83 0.94 7.73
N LEU A 23 -7.88 1.58 7.03
CA LEU A 23 -6.50 1.10 6.93
C LEU A 23 -5.81 1.05 8.29
N ASN A 24 -5.96 2.09 9.10
CA ASN A 24 -5.34 2.18 10.42
C ASN A 24 -5.90 1.14 11.42
N ARG A 25 -7.20 0.81 11.33
CA ARG A 25 -7.85 -0.19 12.20
C ARG A 25 -7.58 -1.63 11.76
N ALA A 26 -7.28 -1.87 10.48
CA ALA A 26 -7.13 -3.21 9.93
C ALA A 26 -6.09 -4.08 10.65
N ALA A 27 -4.97 -3.50 11.11
CA ALA A 27 -3.95 -4.24 11.85
C ALA A 27 -4.47 -4.75 13.21
N ALA A 28 -5.30 -3.96 13.90
CA ALA A 28 -5.93 -4.36 15.15
C ALA A 28 -7.03 -5.42 14.91
N GLU A 29 -7.86 -5.24 13.88
CA GLU A 29 -8.89 -6.22 13.48
C GLU A 29 -8.25 -7.58 13.13
N LEU A 30 -7.11 -7.57 12.44
CA LEU A 30 -6.37 -8.77 12.07
C LEU A 30 -5.77 -9.51 13.27
N ARG A 31 -5.21 -8.75 14.23
CA ARG A 31 -4.73 -9.31 15.51
C ARG A 31 -5.86 -9.92 16.33
N ALA A 32 -7.03 -9.25 16.37
CA ALA A 32 -8.21 -9.78 17.04
C ALA A 32 -8.67 -11.09 16.37
N LEU A 33 -8.79 -11.13 15.05
CA LEU A 33 -9.19 -12.33 14.30
C LEU A 33 -8.26 -13.52 14.55
N THR A 34 -6.95 -13.30 14.51
CA THR A 34 -5.96 -14.37 14.76
C THR A 34 -5.99 -14.85 16.21
N THR A 35 -6.16 -13.95 17.18
CA THR A 35 -6.29 -14.29 18.60
C THR A 35 -7.58 -15.08 18.87
N GLU A 36 -8.71 -14.64 18.33
CA GLU A 36 -10.01 -15.33 18.44
C GLU A 36 -9.93 -16.75 17.87
N HIS A 37 -9.31 -16.91 16.69
CA HIS A 37 -9.14 -18.22 16.08
C HIS A 37 -8.25 -19.16 16.92
N GLN A 38 -7.14 -18.66 17.45
CA GLN A 38 -6.26 -19.45 18.33
C GLN A 38 -6.95 -19.87 19.63
N ALA A 39 -7.73 -18.96 20.24
CA ALA A 39 -8.53 -19.26 21.42
C ALA A 39 -9.58 -20.34 21.12
N ALA A 40 -10.29 -20.22 20.00
CA ALA A 40 -11.29 -21.21 19.58
C ALA A 40 -10.68 -22.60 19.32
N LEU A 41 -9.47 -22.66 18.73
CA LEU A 41 -8.75 -23.93 18.55
C LEU A 41 -8.28 -24.54 19.88
N ALA A 42 -7.83 -23.71 20.83
CA ALA A 42 -7.42 -24.18 22.15
C ALA A 42 -8.63 -24.74 22.92
N GLU A 43 -9.75 -24.02 22.90
CA GLU A 43 -11.00 -24.46 23.52
C GLU A 43 -11.52 -25.76 22.89
N LEU A 44 -11.53 -25.85 21.56
CA LEU A 44 -11.93 -27.07 20.85
C LEU A 44 -11.07 -28.27 21.25
N ARG A 45 -9.74 -28.09 21.35
CA ARG A 45 -8.83 -29.18 21.77
C ARG A 45 -9.14 -29.65 23.19
N ASP A 46 -9.38 -28.72 24.11
CA ASP A 46 -9.74 -29.06 25.49
C ASP A 46 -11.10 -29.77 25.57
N GLN A 47 -12.11 -29.26 24.87
CA GLN A 47 -13.43 -29.89 24.79
C GLN A 47 -13.36 -31.32 24.26
N VAL A 48 -12.63 -31.55 23.16
CA VAL A 48 -12.49 -32.88 22.54
C VAL A 48 -11.66 -33.83 23.40
N ALA A 49 -10.61 -33.34 24.06
CA ALA A 49 -9.78 -34.15 24.95
C ALA A 49 -10.58 -34.64 26.18
N ASN A 50 -11.48 -33.81 26.69
CA ASN A 50 -12.30 -34.10 27.88
C ASN A 50 -13.62 -34.83 27.55
N ASP A 51 -13.95 -35.04 26.27
CA ASP A 51 -15.15 -35.76 25.84
C ASP A 51 -14.99 -37.27 26.10
N ARG A 52 -15.71 -37.78 27.10
CA ARG A 52 -15.67 -39.19 27.54
C ARG A 52 -16.50 -40.12 26.66
N ASP A 53 -17.38 -39.57 25.83
CA ASP A 53 -18.29 -40.36 25.00
C ASP A 53 -17.67 -40.72 23.63
N LEU A 54 -16.51 -40.15 23.32
CA LEU A 54 -15.77 -40.40 22.08
C LEU A 54 -14.64 -41.40 22.25
N SER A 55 -14.53 -42.32 21.29
CA SER A 55 -13.32 -43.11 21.06
C SER A 55 -12.16 -42.20 20.63
N GLU A 56 -10.94 -42.72 20.68
CA GLU A 56 -9.74 -41.99 20.20
C GLU A 56 -9.88 -41.56 18.73
N GLU A 57 -10.37 -42.46 17.87
CA GLU A 57 -10.67 -42.18 16.47
C GLU A 57 -11.79 -41.12 16.32
N GLY A 58 -12.84 -41.21 17.15
CA GLY A 58 -13.91 -40.23 17.20
C GLY A 58 -13.44 -38.83 17.61
N ARG A 59 -12.51 -38.74 18.57
CA ARG A 59 -11.86 -37.48 18.96
C ARG A 59 -11.04 -36.91 17.82
N ALA A 60 -10.23 -37.74 17.15
CA ALA A 60 -9.40 -37.30 16.03
C ALA A 60 -10.25 -36.77 14.86
N ASN A 61 -11.34 -37.46 14.51
CA ASN A 61 -12.24 -37.03 13.44
C ASN A 61 -12.99 -35.75 13.81
N ARG A 62 -13.56 -35.67 15.02
CA ARG A 62 -14.27 -34.47 15.49
C ARG A 62 -13.35 -33.24 15.56
N LEU A 63 -12.12 -33.43 16.03
CA LEU A 63 -11.12 -32.38 16.06
C LEU A 63 -10.80 -31.88 14.64
N ARG A 64 -10.60 -32.80 13.69
CA ARG A 64 -10.32 -32.46 12.29
C ARG A 64 -11.48 -31.66 11.67
N GLU A 65 -12.70 -32.19 11.73
CA GLU A 65 -13.89 -31.54 11.14
C GLU A 65 -14.14 -30.15 11.70
N ARG A 66 -14.08 -30.00 13.03
CA ARG A 66 -14.32 -28.71 13.70
C ARG A 66 -13.17 -27.73 13.48
N THR A 67 -11.92 -28.20 13.41
CA THR A 67 -10.77 -27.36 13.06
C THR A 67 -10.95 -26.80 11.65
N THR A 68 -11.30 -27.64 10.66
CA THR A 68 -11.55 -27.20 9.29
C THR A 68 -12.65 -26.14 9.24
N ALA A 69 -13.78 -26.36 9.92
CA ALA A 69 -14.88 -25.39 9.95
C ALA A 69 -14.48 -24.04 10.58
N LEU A 70 -13.72 -24.07 11.69
CA LEU A 70 -13.21 -22.85 12.34
C LEU A 70 -12.23 -22.09 11.43
N SER A 71 -11.35 -22.81 10.74
CA SER A 71 -10.41 -22.25 9.76
C SER A 71 -11.14 -21.63 8.59
N GLU A 72 -12.15 -22.29 8.02
CA GLU A 72 -12.97 -21.75 6.92
C GLU A 72 -13.68 -20.46 7.33
N GLN A 73 -14.30 -20.43 8.51
CA GLN A 73 -14.97 -19.24 9.03
C GLN A 73 -13.99 -18.07 9.22
N ALA A 74 -12.82 -18.34 9.78
CA ALA A 74 -11.79 -17.32 9.97
C ALA A 74 -11.24 -16.81 8.63
N MET A 75 -11.06 -17.70 7.65
CA MET A 75 -10.62 -17.34 6.30
C MET A 75 -11.65 -16.48 5.54
N ILE A 76 -12.94 -16.71 5.73
CA ILE A 76 -14.00 -15.83 5.19
C ILE A 76 -13.86 -14.42 5.78
N ARG A 77 -13.70 -14.31 7.11
CA ARG A 77 -13.51 -13.01 7.79
C ARG A 77 -12.24 -12.30 7.31
N LEU A 78 -11.14 -13.05 7.15
CA LEU A 78 -9.90 -12.51 6.58
C LEU A 78 -10.10 -11.99 5.16
N ARG A 79 -10.82 -12.73 4.30
CA ARG A 79 -11.11 -12.29 2.92
C ARG A 79 -11.93 -11.00 2.89
N VAL A 80 -12.93 -10.88 3.76
CA VAL A 80 -13.72 -9.64 3.90
C VAL A 80 -12.84 -8.48 4.35
N LEU A 81 -11.97 -8.70 5.33
CA LEU A 81 -11.03 -7.68 5.80
C LEU A 81 -10.07 -7.26 4.67
N ARG A 82 -9.46 -8.21 3.96
CA ARG A 82 -8.57 -7.92 2.81
C ARG A 82 -9.29 -7.14 1.71
N GLY A 83 -10.55 -7.48 1.42
CA GLY A 83 -11.39 -6.74 0.49
C GLY A 83 -11.66 -5.31 0.92
N ARG A 84 -12.01 -5.09 2.20
CA ARG A 84 -12.21 -3.74 2.78
C ARG A 84 -10.93 -2.89 2.73
N VAL A 85 -9.80 -3.49 3.09
CA VAL A 85 -8.49 -2.83 3.09
C VAL A 85 -8.11 -2.39 1.68
N ARG A 86 -8.25 -3.28 0.67
CA ARG A 86 -7.98 -2.93 -0.73
C ARG A 86 -8.92 -1.84 -1.24
N ALA A 87 -10.23 -1.95 -0.96
CA ALA A 87 -11.19 -0.93 -1.35
C ALA A 87 -10.88 0.44 -0.73
N ALA A 88 -10.41 0.47 0.52
CA ALA A 88 -9.99 1.70 1.18
C ALA A 88 -8.73 2.31 0.51
N GLU A 89 -7.73 1.51 0.17
CA GLU A 89 -6.54 1.97 -0.56
C GLU A 89 -6.90 2.52 -1.95
N ASP A 90 -7.70 1.77 -2.70
CA ASP A 90 -8.18 2.16 -4.04
C ASP A 90 -8.95 3.49 -3.97
N GLU A 91 -9.78 3.68 -2.94
CA GLU A 91 -10.57 4.89 -2.74
C GLU A 91 -9.69 6.10 -2.36
N VAL A 92 -8.69 5.92 -1.47
CA VAL A 92 -7.71 6.99 -1.19
C VAL A 92 -6.98 7.40 -2.46
N THR A 93 -6.51 6.42 -3.22
CA THR A 93 -5.77 6.65 -4.48
C THR A 93 -6.64 7.42 -5.47
N ARG A 94 -7.89 6.97 -5.68
CA ARG A 94 -8.85 7.61 -6.58
C ARG A 94 -9.16 9.05 -6.19
N ILE A 95 -9.37 9.33 -4.90
CA ILE A 95 -9.68 10.69 -4.42
C ILE A 95 -8.48 11.61 -4.62
N VAL A 96 -7.27 11.14 -4.29
CA VAL A 96 -6.05 11.94 -4.45
C VAL A 96 -5.72 12.19 -5.93
N GLU A 97 -5.91 11.18 -6.80
CA GLU A 97 -5.72 11.33 -8.24
C GLU A 97 -6.76 12.27 -8.86
N ALA A 98 -8.03 12.19 -8.44
CA ALA A 98 -9.08 13.09 -8.92
C ALA A 98 -8.83 14.55 -8.50
N ALA A 99 -8.12 14.77 -7.40
CA ALA A 99 -7.71 16.11 -6.97
C ALA A 99 -6.52 16.67 -7.76
N TRP A 100 -5.93 15.88 -8.65
CA TRP A 100 -4.86 16.28 -9.54
C TRP A 100 -5.39 16.44 -10.97
N PRO A 101 -6.01 17.59 -11.31
CA PRO A 101 -6.53 17.78 -12.66
C PRO A 101 -5.38 17.69 -13.67
N GLU A 102 -5.56 16.89 -14.73
CA GLU A 102 -4.63 16.89 -15.84
C GLU A 102 -4.55 18.30 -16.44
N PRO A 103 -3.34 18.82 -16.76
CA PRO A 103 -3.18 20.16 -17.32
C PRO A 103 -3.97 20.36 -18.61
N THR A 104 -4.09 19.31 -19.42
CA THR A 104 -4.88 19.29 -20.64
C THR A 104 -5.51 17.91 -20.79
N PRO A 105 -6.84 17.76 -20.59
CA PRO A 105 -7.50 16.47 -20.73
C PRO A 105 -7.75 16.11 -22.21
N GLY A 106 -7.89 14.81 -22.50
CA GLY A 106 -8.28 14.30 -23.82
C GLY A 106 -7.10 14.03 -24.76
N VAL A 107 -7.41 13.90 -26.07
CA VAL A 107 -6.42 13.47 -27.09
C VAL A 107 -5.28 14.48 -27.24
N GLU A 108 -5.58 15.78 -27.13
CA GLU A 108 -4.57 16.84 -27.24
C GLU A 108 -3.51 16.74 -26.15
N GLY A 109 -3.92 16.60 -24.88
CA GLY A 109 -2.99 16.40 -23.78
C GLY A 109 -2.28 15.05 -23.83
N MET A 110 -2.91 14.00 -24.35
CA MET A 110 -2.23 12.72 -24.57
C MET A 110 -1.07 12.88 -25.58
N LEU A 111 -1.31 13.57 -26.70
CA LEU A 111 -0.27 13.82 -27.70
C LEU A 111 0.83 14.75 -27.17
N GLY A 112 0.46 15.78 -26.42
CA GLY A 112 1.41 16.68 -25.77
C GLY A 112 2.29 15.96 -24.75
N ARG A 113 1.72 15.07 -23.93
CA ARG A 113 2.48 14.19 -23.03
C ARG A 113 3.40 13.22 -23.76
N GLN A 114 2.96 12.61 -24.86
CA GLN A 114 3.84 11.75 -25.68
C GLN A 114 5.03 12.55 -26.23
N ALA A 115 4.80 13.77 -26.71
CA ALA A 115 5.86 14.65 -27.20
C ALA A 115 6.81 15.10 -26.07
N ALA A 116 6.27 15.42 -24.89
CA ALA A 116 7.05 15.76 -23.71
C ALA A 116 7.91 14.59 -23.21
N TRP A 117 7.36 13.37 -23.24
CA TRP A 117 8.11 12.16 -22.94
C TRP A 117 9.24 11.93 -23.95
N ALA A 118 8.98 12.09 -25.25
CA ALA A 118 10.01 11.91 -26.27
C ALA A 118 11.22 12.86 -26.06
N ARG A 119 10.96 14.13 -25.68
CA ARG A 119 12.03 15.09 -25.33
C ARG A 119 12.78 14.67 -24.07
N SER A 120 12.04 14.30 -23.02
CA SER A 120 12.61 13.86 -21.74
C SER A 120 13.49 12.63 -21.90
N ARG A 121 13.03 11.65 -22.70
CA ARG A 121 13.78 10.45 -23.04
C ARG A 121 15.09 10.79 -23.74
N SER A 122 15.09 11.72 -24.70
CA SER A 122 16.32 12.15 -25.36
C SER A 122 17.33 12.77 -24.40
N LEU A 123 16.88 13.45 -23.34
CA LEU A 123 17.75 14.01 -22.30
C LEU A 123 18.30 12.92 -21.38
N LEU A 124 17.49 11.92 -21.03
CA LEU A 124 17.98 10.76 -20.26
C LEU A 124 19.02 9.96 -21.05
N GLU A 125 18.76 9.72 -22.34
CA GLU A 125 19.67 9.02 -23.24
C GLU A 125 20.99 9.80 -23.47
N SER A 126 20.97 11.13 -23.34
CA SER A 126 22.19 11.96 -23.39
C SER A 126 22.94 12.04 -22.06
N GLY A 127 22.44 11.40 -21.00
CA GLY A 127 23.11 11.28 -19.70
C GLY A 127 22.61 12.23 -18.61
N VAL A 128 21.49 12.95 -18.82
CA VAL A 128 20.87 13.74 -17.75
C VAL A 128 20.36 12.80 -16.66
N ALA A 129 20.71 13.09 -15.40
CA ALA A 129 20.28 12.29 -14.27
C ALA A 129 18.76 12.38 -14.06
N VAL A 130 18.12 11.24 -13.77
CA VAL A 130 16.67 11.14 -13.50
C VAL A 130 16.21 12.14 -12.44
N GLY A 131 16.96 12.23 -11.33
CA GLY A 131 16.64 13.15 -10.22
C GLY A 131 16.69 14.62 -10.63
N GLN A 132 17.69 14.99 -11.45
CA GLN A 132 17.85 16.33 -11.97
C GLN A 132 16.69 16.72 -12.90
N MET A 133 16.35 15.84 -13.84
CA MET A 133 15.24 16.06 -14.78
C MET A 133 13.91 16.30 -14.05
N ILE A 134 13.62 15.53 -12.99
CA ILE A 134 12.40 15.71 -12.20
C ILE A 134 12.42 17.07 -11.48
N GLN A 135 13.54 17.42 -10.83
CA GLN A 135 13.63 18.65 -10.03
C GLN A 135 13.64 19.94 -10.85
N GLU A 136 14.29 19.92 -12.01
CA GLU A 136 14.42 21.13 -12.86
C GLU A 136 13.17 21.37 -13.72
N THR A 137 12.32 20.37 -13.89
CA THR A 137 11.08 20.52 -14.67
C THR A 137 10.06 21.36 -13.89
N THR A 138 9.64 22.49 -14.46
CA THR A 138 8.53 23.32 -13.94
C THR A 138 7.24 23.15 -14.75
N ASP A 139 7.30 22.43 -15.87
CA ASP A 139 6.15 22.16 -16.73
C ASP A 139 5.36 20.95 -16.22
N LEU A 140 4.10 21.17 -15.85
CA LEU A 140 3.21 20.11 -15.38
C LEU A 140 2.98 19.05 -16.46
N GLU A 141 2.90 19.43 -17.75
CA GLU A 141 2.67 18.46 -18.81
C GLU A 141 3.84 17.48 -18.94
N THR A 142 5.07 17.99 -18.85
CA THR A 142 6.28 17.17 -18.77
C THR A 142 6.28 16.29 -17.52
N LEU A 143 5.90 16.79 -16.34
CA LEU A 143 5.86 15.96 -15.13
C LEU A 143 4.83 14.83 -15.20
N PHE A 144 3.67 15.07 -15.80
CA PHE A 144 2.69 14.02 -16.06
C PHE A 144 3.22 13.00 -17.06
N ALA A 145 3.91 13.44 -18.12
CA ALA A 145 4.57 12.53 -19.06
C ALA A 145 5.65 11.66 -18.37
N LEU A 146 6.44 12.25 -17.48
CA LEU A 146 7.40 11.52 -16.66
C LEU A 146 6.70 10.53 -15.72
N ARG A 147 5.60 10.92 -15.08
CA ARG A 147 4.83 10.05 -14.18
C ARG A 147 4.37 8.77 -14.89
N ASP A 148 3.92 8.91 -16.13
CA ASP A 148 3.31 7.82 -16.90
C ASP A 148 4.38 6.85 -17.45
N GLU A 149 5.53 7.37 -17.93
CA GLU A 149 6.49 6.57 -18.72
C GLU A 149 7.84 6.30 -18.02
N LEU A 150 8.33 7.22 -17.19
CA LEU A 150 9.65 7.12 -16.55
C LEU A 150 9.83 5.88 -15.67
N PRO A 151 8.83 5.45 -14.86
CA PRO A 151 8.96 4.23 -14.06
C PRO A 151 9.17 2.97 -14.90
N THR A 152 8.54 2.90 -16.08
CA THR A 152 8.70 1.80 -17.03
C THR A 152 10.08 1.85 -17.67
N TRP A 153 10.55 3.04 -18.05
CA TRP A 153 11.89 3.23 -18.61
C TRP A 153 12.99 2.85 -17.61
N VAL A 154 12.90 3.28 -16.35
CA VAL A 154 13.86 2.95 -15.28
C VAL A 154 13.94 1.44 -15.07
N ARG A 155 12.78 0.75 -15.05
CA ARG A 155 12.74 -0.71 -14.98
C ARG A 155 13.43 -1.38 -16.17
N ALA A 156 13.22 -0.86 -17.38
CA ALA A 156 13.86 -1.38 -18.59
C ALA A 156 15.39 -1.19 -18.60
N HIS A 157 15.91 -0.22 -17.84
CA HIS A 157 17.34 0.08 -17.72
C HIS A 157 17.96 -0.49 -16.43
N GLY A 158 17.36 -1.54 -15.86
CA GLY A 158 17.92 -2.28 -14.73
C GLY A 158 17.61 -1.71 -13.35
N GLY A 159 16.73 -0.70 -13.26
CA GLY A 159 16.23 -0.22 -11.97
C GLY A 159 15.39 -1.27 -11.24
N ASP A 160 15.65 -1.45 -9.96
CA ASP A 160 14.88 -2.34 -9.09
C ASP A 160 13.51 -1.73 -8.72
N GLY A 161 12.65 -2.53 -8.08
CA GLY A 161 11.32 -2.08 -7.65
C GLY A 161 11.38 -0.86 -6.73
N LYS A 162 12.39 -0.81 -5.86
CA LYS A 162 12.61 0.29 -4.91
C LYS A 162 12.95 1.60 -5.62
N THR A 163 13.85 1.57 -6.58
CA THR A 163 14.24 2.73 -7.39
C THR A 163 13.04 3.27 -8.17
N VAL A 164 12.26 2.36 -8.77
CA VAL A 164 11.03 2.71 -9.50
C VAL A 164 10.01 3.41 -8.60
N ASP A 165 9.86 2.93 -7.36
CA ASP A 165 8.95 3.50 -6.38
C ASP A 165 9.41 4.88 -5.88
N GLN A 166 10.71 5.06 -5.67
CA GLN A 166 11.30 6.36 -5.32
C GLN A 166 11.12 7.38 -6.44
N VAL A 167 11.32 6.98 -7.69
CA VAL A 167 11.09 7.85 -8.86
C VAL A 167 9.64 8.30 -8.94
N ARG A 168 8.67 7.38 -8.78
CA ARG A 168 7.25 7.74 -8.71
C ARG A 168 6.97 8.75 -7.60
N ALA A 169 7.43 8.46 -6.39
CA ALA A 169 7.21 9.34 -5.24
C ALA A 169 7.77 10.75 -5.48
N ARG A 170 8.96 10.87 -6.10
CA ARG A 170 9.59 12.16 -6.38
C ARG A 170 8.86 12.97 -7.46
N ILE A 171 8.40 12.32 -8.52
CA ILE A 171 7.56 12.96 -9.54
C ILE A 171 6.26 13.45 -8.90
N GLU A 172 5.63 12.61 -8.06
CA GLU A 172 4.41 12.96 -7.36
C GLU A 172 4.62 14.17 -6.42
N GLN A 173 5.63 14.14 -5.55
CA GLN A 173 5.94 15.26 -4.66
C GLN A 173 6.19 16.57 -5.42
N HIS A 174 6.96 16.50 -6.51
CA HIS A 174 7.29 17.70 -7.28
C HIS A 174 6.10 18.23 -8.07
N THR A 175 5.29 17.35 -8.66
CA THR A 175 4.02 17.71 -9.30
C THR A 175 3.08 18.36 -8.30
N ALA A 176 3.04 17.89 -7.05
CA ALA A 176 2.12 18.43 -6.03
C ALA A 176 2.61 19.79 -5.55
N ARG A 177 3.93 19.95 -5.40
CA ARG A 177 4.55 21.25 -5.10
C ARG A 177 4.15 22.29 -6.15
N LEU A 178 4.29 21.98 -7.43
CA LEU A 178 3.94 22.91 -8.51
C LEU A 178 2.42 23.11 -8.67
N ALA A 179 1.62 22.06 -8.51
CA ALA A 179 0.16 22.18 -8.53
C ALA A 179 -0.36 23.00 -7.33
N SER A 180 0.33 22.96 -6.19
CA SER A 180 -0.06 23.67 -4.96
C SER A 180 0.04 25.19 -5.03
N GLU A 181 0.81 25.73 -5.99
CA GLU A 181 0.78 27.16 -6.31
C GLU A 181 -0.61 27.61 -6.84
N GLY A 182 -1.47 26.65 -7.25
CA GLY A 182 -2.89 26.85 -7.61
C GLY A 182 -3.92 26.26 -6.62
N GLY A 183 -3.50 25.67 -5.50
CA GLY A 183 -4.38 25.08 -4.47
C GLY A 183 -3.87 23.75 -3.90
N PRO A 184 -4.07 23.46 -2.61
CA PRO A 184 -3.40 22.35 -1.93
C PRO A 184 -3.89 20.95 -2.36
N VAL A 185 -3.05 20.20 -3.08
CA VAL A 185 -3.18 18.74 -3.23
C VAL A 185 -2.42 18.06 -2.08
N ASP A 186 -3.16 17.49 -1.13
CA ASP A 186 -2.58 16.81 0.02
C ASP A 186 -2.23 15.35 -0.31
N LEU A 187 -1.00 15.13 -0.76
CA LEU A 187 -0.45 13.78 -0.99
C LEU A 187 -0.19 13.01 0.30
N THR A 188 -0.25 13.65 1.47
CA THR A 188 0.00 13.00 2.76
C THR A 188 -0.95 11.82 2.94
N ALA A 189 -2.22 11.96 2.56
CA ALA A 189 -3.20 10.88 2.65
C ALA A 189 -2.84 9.67 1.77
N LYS A 190 -2.36 9.87 0.54
CA LYS A 190 -1.92 8.79 -0.35
C LYS A 190 -0.69 8.07 0.23
N TYR A 191 0.25 8.83 0.76
CA TYR A 191 1.44 8.28 1.39
C TYR A 191 1.15 7.55 2.70
N GLU A 192 0.24 8.06 3.52
CA GLU A 192 -0.25 7.38 4.73
C GLU A 192 -0.92 6.05 4.38
N ALA A 193 -1.79 6.04 3.36
CA ALA A 193 -2.43 4.82 2.88
C ALA A 193 -1.40 3.80 2.38
N ARG A 194 -0.42 4.23 1.56
CA ARG A 194 0.66 3.37 1.08
C ARG A 194 1.50 2.78 2.22
N ALA A 195 1.86 3.60 3.21
CA ALA A 195 2.62 3.15 4.36
C ALA A 195 1.82 2.18 5.24
N ALA A 196 0.52 2.43 5.42
CA ALA A 196 -0.37 1.50 6.12
C ALA A 196 -0.44 0.16 5.38
N MET A 197 -0.60 0.18 4.06
CA MET A 197 -0.66 -1.03 3.21
C MET A 197 0.63 -1.83 3.20
N ALA A 198 1.77 -1.16 3.08
CA ALA A 198 3.08 -1.79 3.18
C ALA A 198 3.26 -2.52 4.52
N GLY A 199 2.79 -1.94 5.62
CA GLY A 199 2.81 -2.59 6.93
C GLY A 199 1.75 -3.69 7.09
N LEU A 200 0.62 -3.62 6.40
CA LEU A 200 -0.46 -4.62 6.50
C LEU A 200 -0.19 -5.87 5.67
N ALA A 201 0.46 -5.76 4.52
CA ALA A 201 0.64 -6.89 3.60
C ALA A 201 1.31 -8.11 4.26
N PRO A 202 2.47 -7.98 4.95
CA PRO A 202 3.09 -9.11 5.62
C PRO A 202 2.20 -9.74 6.71
N LEU A 203 1.42 -8.91 7.41
CA LEU A 203 0.51 -9.37 8.45
C LEU A 203 -0.65 -10.18 7.87
N LEU A 204 -1.23 -9.72 6.76
CA LEU A 204 -2.34 -10.39 6.08
C LEU A 204 -1.90 -11.75 5.54
N ASP A 205 -0.72 -11.83 4.93
CA ASP A 205 -0.16 -13.07 4.40
C ASP A 205 0.18 -14.07 5.52
N HIS A 206 0.71 -13.59 6.63
CA HIS A 206 0.93 -14.41 7.81
C HIS A 206 -0.39 -14.93 8.40
N ALA A 207 -1.41 -14.08 8.52
CA ALA A 207 -2.71 -14.48 9.02
C ALA A 207 -3.36 -15.54 8.12
N GLU A 208 -3.27 -15.39 6.79
CA GLU A 208 -3.73 -16.41 5.84
C GLU A 208 -3.05 -17.77 6.07
N THR A 209 -1.74 -17.75 6.27
CA THR A 209 -0.96 -18.97 6.56
C THR A 209 -1.38 -19.62 7.88
N VAL A 210 -1.54 -18.81 8.95
CA VAL A 210 -1.96 -19.30 10.28
C VAL A 210 -3.38 -19.86 10.25
N LEU A 211 -4.33 -19.13 9.65
CA LEU A 211 -5.74 -19.50 9.62
C LEU A 211 -6.03 -20.71 8.72
N SER A 212 -5.24 -20.91 7.66
CA SER A 212 -5.30 -22.11 6.82
C SER A 212 -4.71 -23.37 7.48
N GLY A 213 -4.15 -23.24 8.68
CA GLY A 213 -3.54 -24.35 9.42
C GLY A 213 -2.16 -24.75 8.89
N GLN A 214 -1.57 -23.98 7.98
CA GLN A 214 -0.21 -24.17 7.54
C GLN A 214 0.78 -23.71 8.61
N ARG A 215 1.94 -24.36 8.68
CA ARG A 215 3.02 -23.92 9.57
C ARG A 215 3.71 -22.72 8.92
N PRO A 216 3.65 -21.52 9.52
CA PRO A 216 4.31 -20.36 8.92
C PRO A 216 5.82 -20.56 8.93
N ALA A 217 6.48 -20.18 7.84
CA ALA A 217 7.94 -20.18 7.73
C ALA A 217 8.59 -19.20 8.71
N GLU A 218 7.87 -18.13 9.04
CA GLU A 218 8.29 -17.05 9.92
C GLU A 218 7.45 -16.98 11.19
N THR A 219 8.05 -16.51 12.28
CA THR A 219 7.36 -16.27 13.54
C THR A 219 6.52 -15.00 13.50
N GLY A 220 5.49 -14.90 14.35
CA GLY A 220 4.69 -13.67 14.44
C GLY A 220 5.52 -12.41 14.77
N LEU A 221 6.63 -12.56 15.51
CA LEU A 221 7.54 -11.45 15.81
C LEU A 221 8.34 -11.01 14.58
N SER A 222 8.87 -11.94 13.78
CA SER A 222 9.62 -11.59 12.56
C SER A 222 8.72 -10.91 11.53
N VAL A 223 7.47 -11.37 11.38
CA VAL A 223 6.47 -10.71 10.52
C VAL A 223 6.12 -9.31 11.03
N ALA A 224 5.98 -9.13 12.35
CA ALA A 224 5.72 -7.81 12.91
C ALA A 224 6.88 -6.82 12.67
N VAL A 225 8.14 -7.31 12.74
CA VAL A 225 9.32 -6.53 12.38
C VAL A 225 9.32 -6.21 10.89
N ALA A 226 9.05 -7.18 10.02
CA ALA A 226 8.96 -6.97 8.57
C ALA A 226 7.87 -5.94 8.21
N ALA A 227 6.70 -6.02 8.85
CA ALA A 227 5.62 -5.05 8.72
C ALA A 227 6.06 -3.64 9.15
N GLN A 228 6.77 -3.52 10.27
CA GLN A 228 7.28 -2.23 10.74
C GLN A 228 8.34 -1.67 9.78
N MET A 229 9.26 -2.50 9.29
CA MET A 229 10.28 -2.09 8.32
C MET A 229 9.64 -1.65 7.01
N ALA A 230 8.70 -2.43 6.44
CA ALA A 230 8.00 -2.07 5.22
C ALA A 230 7.23 -0.75 5.34
N ARG A 231 6.58 -0.52 6.49
CA ARG A 231 5.94 0.77 6.80
C ARG A 231 6.96 1.90 6.86
N GLN A 232 8.09 1.68 7.52
CA GLN A 232 9.15 2.68 7.65
C GLN A 232 9.79 2.99 6.29
N GLU A 233 10.01 1.99 5.44
CA GLU A 233 10.54 2.18 4.07
C GLU A 233 9.57 2.97 3.18
N ALA A 234 8.27 2.70 3.28
CA ALA A 234 7.24 3.48 2.60
C ALA A 234 7.16 4.94 3.11
N GLN A 235 7.58 5.19 4.35
CA GLN A 235 7.73 6.53 4.92
C GLN A 235 9.05 7.19 4.52
N ILE A 236 10.17 6.45 4.48
CA ILE A 236 11.51 6.97 4.12
C ILE A 236 11.61 7.29 2.63
N SER A 237 10.86 6.60 1.77
CA SER A 237 10.74 6.96 0.35
C SER A 237 10.15 8.35 0.10
N GLN A 238 9.86 9.10 1.17
CA GLN A 238 9.40 10.49 1.18
C GLN A 238 10.51 11.49 1.60
N GLY A 239 11.67 11.01 2.07
CA GLY A 239 12.82 11.82 2.48
C GLY A 239 13.84 12.07 1.35
N PRO A 240 14.80 12.99 1.55
CA PRO A 240 15.84 13.27 0.56
C PRO A 240 16.67 12.02 0.24
N ILE A 241 16.91 11.78 -1.05
CA ILE A 241 17.77 10.68 -1.50
C ILE A 241 19.22 11.14 -1.32
N ILE A 242 19.93 10.56 -0.35
CA ILE A 242 21.40 10.55 -0.37
C ILE A 242 21.79 9.63 -1.53
N GLY A 243 22.41 10.20 -2.56
CA GLY A 243 22.89 9.44 -3.71
C GLY A 243 23.93 8.40 -3.31
N PRO A 244 24.27 7.45 -4.20
CA PRO A 244 25.36 6.48 -3.97
C PRO A 244 26.71 7.12 -3.65
N ASP A 245 26.85 8.44 -3.86
CA ASP A 245 28.05 9.23 -3.58
C ASP A 245 28.04 9.92 -2.20
N GLY A 246 27.05 9.68 -1.34
CA GLY A 246 27.07 10.17 0.04
C GLY A 246 26.83 11.68 0.21
N ASP A 247 26.52 12.40 -0.86
CA ASP A 247 26.10 13.80 -0.77
C ASP A 247 24.59 13.87 -0.55
N ALA A 248 24.20 14.52 0.55
CA ALA A 248 22.82 14.89 0.83
C ALA A 248 22.40 16.00 -0.15
N PHE A 249 21.37 15.71 -0.96
CA PHE A 249 20.71 16.66 -1.86
C PHE A 249 19.25 16.87 -1.44
#